data_AF-A0A811KWB4-F1
#
_entry.id   AF-A0A811KWB4-F1
#
_cell.length_a   1.000
_cell.length_b   1.000
_cell.length_c   1.000
_cell.angle_alpha   90.00
_cell.angle_beta   90.00
_cell.angle_gamma   90.00
#
_symmetry.space_group_name_H-M   'P 1'
#
loop_
_entity.id
_entity.type
_entity.pdbx_description
1 polymer ?
#
loop_
_entity_poly.entity_id
_entity_poly.type
_entity_poly.pdbx_seq_one_letter_code
_entity_poly.pdbx_strand_id
1 'polypeptide(L)'
;MTSETPKLSEEIKADVAKQHNLRPVQTVEKGVLPTKEEIQQERQHDDLKKDIEGFDESKLNKVETQEKVALPSEEDILKEKTPQLAADFDHNKLKHVEPVVKEHIPDADEYVREKVKSEASTFDHNKLNHVEPEVKNEVVVTKN
;
A
#
# COMPACT_ATOMS: atom_id res chain seq x y z
N MET A 1 -3.98 -75.96 36.93
CA MET A 1 -2.90 -74.96 37.05
C MET A 1 -3.34 -73.94 38.09
N THR A 2 -3.03 -74.16 39.37
CA THR A 2 -3.31 -73.18 40.42
C THR A 2 -2.13 -72.22 40.47
N SER A 3 -2.33 -71.01 39.97
CA SER A 3 -1.37 -69.91 40.04
C SER A 3 -1.12 -69.55 41.50
N GLU A 4 -0.04 -70.07 42.10
CA GLU A 4 0.44 -69.57 43.37
C GLU A 4 0.95 -68.14 43.16
N THR A 5 0.24 -67.19 43.77
CA THR A 5 0.73 -65.82 43.87
C THR A 5 1.97 -65.81 44.78
N PRO A 6 2.99 -65.00 44.46
CA PRO A 6 4.21 -64.94 45.28
C PRO A 6 3.85 -64.50 46.71
N LYS A 7 4.10 -65.39 47.67
CA LYS A 7 3.87 -65.14 49.11
C LYS A 7 5.11 -64.44 49.68
N LEU A 8 4.91 -63.31 50.36
CA LEU A 8 5.98 -62.68 51.14
C LEU A 8 6.49 -63.66 52.20
N SER A 9 7.81 -63.73 52.36
CA SER A 9 8.47 -64.53 53.40
C SER A 9 8.05 -64.05 54.79
N GLU A 10 8.00 -64.98 55.74
CA GLU A 10 7.53 -64.68 57.10
C GLU A 10 8.37 -63.60 57.79
N GLU A 11 9.66 -63.55 57.49
CA GLU A 11 10.58 -62.54 58.01
C GLU A 11 10.19 -61.12 57.59
N ILE A 12 9.83 -60.92 56.32
CA ILE A 12 9.39 -59.61 55.81
C ILE A 12 8.02 -59.24 56.39
N LYS A 13 7.12 -60.23 56.56
CA LYS A 13 5.82 -59.99 57.23
C LYS A 13 6.00 -59.54 58.68
N ALA A 14 6.92 -60.18 59.41
CA ALA A 14 7.21 -59.83 60.79
C ALA A 14 7.87 -58.45 60.90
N ASP A 15 8.76 -58.09 59.97
CA ASP A 15 9.45 -56.80 60.00
C ASP A 15 8.54 -55.63 59.63
N VAL A 16 7.65 -55.80 58.65
CA VAL A 16 6.62 -54.81 58.30
C VAL A 16 5.62 -54.58 59.45
N ALA A 17 5.37 -55.61 60.27
CA ALA A 17 4.47 -55.52 61.43
C ALA A 17 5.09 -54.78 62.64
N LYS A 18 6.40 -54.52 62.64
CA LYS A 18 7.06 -53.74 63.71
C LYS A 18 6.80 -52.25 63.55
N GLN A 19 6.78 -51.54 64.67
CA GLN A 19 6.70 -50.09 64.68
C GLN A 19 8.04 -49.49 64.24
N HIS A 20 8.07 -48.89 63.05
CA HIS A 20 9.25 -48.20 62.53
C HIS A 20 9.17 -46.71 62.86
N ASN A 21 10.23 -46.19 63.49
CA ASN A 21 10.37 -44.76 63.74
C ASN A 21 10.93 -44.09 62.47
N LEU A 22 10.05 -43.70 61.56
CA LEU A 22 10.42 -42.89 60.41
C LEU A 22 10.75 -41.47 60.85
N ARG A 23 11.71 -40.83 60.19
CA ARG A 23 11.98 -39.40 60.42
C ARG A 23 10.74 -38.61 60.02
N PRO A 24 10.26 -37.67 60.87
CA PRO A 24 9.17 -36.79 60.48
C PRO A 24 9.62 -35.93 59.31
N VAL A 25 8.96 -36.10 58.17
CA VAL A 25 9.16 -35.28 56.97
C VAL A 25 7.96 -34.34 56.87
N GLN A 26 8.20 -33.03 56.77
CA GLN A 26 7.16 -32.08 56.41
C GLN A 26 6.76 -32.30 54.95
N THR A 27 5.55 -32.78 54.72
CA THR A 27 4.96 -32.84 53.39
C THR A 27 4.30 -31.50 53.08
N VAL A 28 4.85 -30.76 52.11
CA VAL A 28 4.23 -29.55 51.57
C VAL A 28 3.35 -29.95 50.39
N GLU A 29 2.04 -29.98 50.57
CA GLU A 29 1.11 -30.07 49.44
C GLU A 29 1.16 -28.74 48.68
N LYS A 30 1.72 -28.77 47.46
CA LYS A 30 1.63 -27.62 46.55
C LYS A 30 0.26 -27.60 45.89
N GLY A 31 -0.77 -27.27 46.66
CA GLY A 31 -2.09 -26.93 46.15
C GLY A 31 -2.09 -25.52 45.58
N VAL A 32 -1.33 -25.27 44.50
CA VAL A 32 -1.47 -24.03 43.75
C VAL A 32 -2.77 -24.10 42.97
N LEU A 33 -3.74 -23.29 43.40
CA LEU A 33 -4.94 -23.06 42.63
C LEU A 33 -4.56 -22.31 41.35
N PRO A 34 -5.26 -22.59 40.23
CA PRO A 34 -5.14 -21.76 39.04
C PRO A 34 -5.35 -20.30 39.41
N THR A 35 -4.50 -19.45 38.87
CA THR A 35 -4.63 -18.00 38.95
C THR A 35 -5.91 -17.54 38.25
N LYS A 36 -6.40 -16.36 38.61
CA LYS A 36 -7.60 -15.79 37.98
C LYS A 36 -7.40 -15.61 36.47
N GLU A 37 -6.18 -15.26 36.08
CA GLU A 37 -5.75 -15.08 34.70
C GLU A 37 -5.84 -16.39 33.91
N GLU A 38 -5.33 -17.50 34.46
CA GLU A 38 -5.40 -18.82 33.82
C GLU A 38 -6.84 -19.28 33.59
N ILE A 39 -7.72 -19.09 34.59
CA ILE A 39 -9.14 -19.41 34.46
C ILE A 39 -9.81 -18.54 33.39
N GLN A 40 -9.44 -17.25 33.33
CA GLN A 40 -10.04 -16.34 32.36
C GLN A 40 -9.58 -16.65 30.93
N GLN A 41 -8.32 -17.02 30.74
CA GLN A 41 -7.79 -17.48 29.46
C GLN A 41 -8.48 -18.76 28.99
N GLU A 42 -8.65 -19.73 29.88
CA GLU A 42 -9.33 -20.99 29.56
C GLU A 42 -10.78 -20.75 29.14
N ARG A 43 -11.50 -19.89 29.87
CA ARG A 43 -12.87 -19.48 29.48
C ARG A 43 -12.92 -18.80 28.12
N GLN A 44 -12.01 -17.85 27.85
CA GLN A 44 -11.96 -17.16 26.56
C GLN A 44 -11.70 -18.14 25.40
N HIS A 45 -10.83 -19.11 25.61
CA HIS A 45 -10.51 -20.12 24.62
C HIS A 45 -11.68 -21.07 24.37
N ASP A 46 -12.39 -21.50 25.42
CA ASP A 46 -13.57 -22.34 25.28
C ASP A 46 -14.74 -21.62 24.61
N ASP A 47 -14.95 -20.34 24.94
CA ASP A 47 -15.96 -19.51 24.31
C ASP A 47 -15.64 -19.32 22.82
N LEU A 48 -14.38 -19.02 22.47
CA LEU A 48 -13.93 -18.91 21.08
C LEU A 48 -14.13 -20.21 20.29
N LYS A 49 -13.83 -21.37 20.88
CA LYS A 49 -14.06 -22.67 20.23
C LYS A 49 -15.53 -22.89 19.93
N LYS A 50 -16.41 -22.63 20.90
CA LYS A 50 -17.87 -22.78 20.71
C LYS A 50 -18.39 -21.83 19.64
N ASP A 51 -17.88 -20.60 19.62
CA ASP A 51 -18.25 -19.61 18.60
C ASP A 51 -17.83 -20.06 17.20
N ILE A 52 -16.64 -20.65 17.06
CA ILE A 52 -16.15 -21.22 15.78
C ILE A 52 -16.96 -22.46 15.39
N GLU A 53 -17.21 -23.39 16.32
CA GLU A 53 -17.98 -24.62 16.06
C GLU A 53 -19.44 -24.33 15.68
N GLY A 54 -20.03 -23.30 16.30
CA GLY A 54 -21.38 -22.82 16.00
C GLY A 54 -21.45 -21.80 14.87
N PHE A 55 -20.34 -21.48 14.23
CA PHE A 55 -20.30 -20.46 13.19
C PHE A 55 -21.02 -20.96 11.93
N ASP A 56 -22.02 -20.20 11.52
CA ASP A 56 -22.80 -20.46 10.31
C ASP A 56 -22.03 -19.96 9.08
N GLU A 57 -21.57 -20.90 8.25
CA GLU A 57 -20.85 -20.63 7.01
C GLU A 57 -21.62 -19.73 6.04
N SER A 58 -22.96 -19.69 6.13
CA SER A 58 -23.77 -18.81 5.28
C SER A 58 -23.56 -17.32 5.57
N LYS A 59 -22.99 -16.98 6.74
CA LYS A 59 -22.60 -15.62 7.12
C LYS A 59 -21.27 -15.19 6.51
N LEU A 60 -20.51 -16.11 5.90
CA LEU A 60 -19.33 -15.73 5.13
C LEU A 60 -19.75 -15.00 3.86
N ASN A 61 -19.07 -13.89 3.58
CA ASN A 61 -19.21 -13.24 2.29
C ASN A 61 -18.77 -14.21 1.20
N LYS A 62 -19.67 -14.53 0.27
CA LYS A 62 -19.33 -15.31 -0.92
C LYS A 62 -18.39 -14.47 -1.77
N VAL A 63 -17.15 -14.94 -1.93
CA VAL A 63 -16.17 -14.35 -2.83
C VAL A 63 -15.97 -15.32 -3.99
N GLU A 64 -16.20 -14.83 -5.21
CA GLU A 64 -15.82 -15.57 -6.41
C GLU A 64 -14.30 -15.49 -6.58
N THR A 65 -13.62 -16.59 -6.30
CA THR A 65 -12.17 -16.68 -6.49
C THR A 65 -11.88 -16.93 -7.96
N GLN A 66 -11.45 -15.89 -8.68
CA GLN A 66 -10.97 -16.01 -10.05
C GLN A 66 -9.45 -16.21 -10.06
N GLU A 67 -8.99 -17.33 -10.64
CA GLU A 67 -7.58 -17.55 -10.93
C GLU A 67 -7.16 -16.66 -12.12
N LYS A 68 -6.49 -15.53 -11.84
CA LYS A 68 -6.01 -14.63 -12.89
C LYS A 68 -4.73 -15.17 -13.51
N VAL A 69 -4.85 -16.09 -14.46
CA VAL A 69 -3.76 -16.49 -15.39
C VAL A 69 -3.72 -15.53 -16.58
N ALA A 70 -3.83 -14.22 -16.33
CA ALA A 70 -3.69 -13.22 -17.37
C ALA A 70 -2.25 -12.72 -17.34
N LEU A 71 -1.56 -12.80 -18.49
CA LEU A 71 -0.29 -12.11 -18.65
C LEU A 71 -0.53 -10.59 -18.46
N PRO A 72 0.44 -9.85 -17.88
CA PRO A 72 0.36 -8.41 -17.81
C PRO A 72 0.07 -7.82 -19.19
N SER A 73 -0.81 -6.83 -19.26
CA SER A 73 -1.08 -6.12 -20.50
C SER A 73 0.10 -5.21 -20.89
N GLU A 74 0.14 -4.76 -22.14
CA GLU A 74 1.14 -3.77 -22.58
C GLU A 74 1.05 -2.48 -21.75
N GLU A 75 -0.16 -2.06 -21.35
CA GLU A 75 -0.36 -0.90 -20.48
C GLU A 75 0.25 -1.10 -19.09
N ASP A 76 0.07 -2.29 -18.50
CA ASP A 76 0.64 -2.63 -17.19
C ASP A 76 2.18 -2.56 -17.23
N ILE A 77 2.77 -3.11 -18.28
CA ILE A 77 4.22 -3.09 -18.50
C ILE A 77 4.70 -1.65 -18.69
N LEU A 78 3.99 -0.86 -19.50
CA LEU A 78 4.37 0.52 -19.78
C LEU A 78 4.34 1.37 -18.50
N LYS A 79 3.30 1.19 -17.68
CA LYS A 79 3.12 1.87 -16.39
C LYS A 79 4.23 1.53 -15.40
N GLU A 80 4.68 0.28 -15.37
CA GLU A 80 5.81 -0.14 -14.52
C GLU A 80 7.15 0.39 -15.03
N LYS A 81 7.32 0.48 -16.37
CA LYS A 81 8.55 1.00 -16.99
C LYS A 81 8.69 2.51 -16.93
N THR A 82 7.60 3.26 -16.83
CA THR A 82 7.63 4.73 -16.83
C THR A 82 8.48 5.35 -15.72
N PRO A 83 8.34 4.97 -14.43
CA PRO A 83 9.16 5.54 -13.36
C PRO A 83 10.64 5.21 -13.52
N GLN A 84 10.97 4.01 -14.00
CA GLN A 84 12.35 3.61 -14.26
C GLN A 84 12.97 4.47 -15.38
N LEU A 85 12.26 4.65 -16.49
CA LEU A 85 12.70 5.51 -17.60
C LEU A 85 12.86 6.97 -17.19
N ALA A 86 11.99 7.48 -16.31
CA ALA A 86 12.09 8.82 -15.77
C ALA A 86 13.31 8.98 -14.86
N ALA A 87 13.65 7.96 -14.06
CA ALA A 87 14.83 7.97 -13.20
C ALA A 87 16.13 7.91 -14.02
N ASP A 88 16.15 7.12 -15.10
CA ASP A 88 17.32 6.92 -15.96
C ASP A 88 17.46 8.01 -17.06
N PHE A 89 16.63 9.06 -17.01
CA PHE A 89 16.63 10.12 -18.03
C PHE A 89 17.88 11.01 -17.94
N ASP A 90 18.64 11.10 -19.04
CA ASP A 90 19.83 11.93 -19.16
C ASP A 90 19.46 13.42 -19.35
N HIS A 91 19.68 14.22 -18.30
CA HIS A 91 19.41 15.65 -18.31
C HIS A 91 20.23 16.43 -19.33
N ASN A 92 21.37 15.92 -19.82
CA ASN A 92 22.16 16.61 -20.84
C ASN A 92 21.45 16.66 -22.20
N LYS A 93 20.41 15.83 -22.39
CA LYS A 93 19.55 15.85 -23.58
C LYS A 93 18.53 16.99 -23.54
N LEU A 94 18.33 17.65 -22.39
CA LEU A 94 17.49 18.83 -22.29
C LEU A 94 18.17 19.99 -23.02
N LYS A 95 17.43 20.63 -23.92
CA LYS A 95 17.91 21.85 -24.56
C LYS A 95 17.96 22.96 -23.52
N HIS A 96 19.09 23.66 -23.45
CA HIS A 96 19.19 24.85 -22.61
C HIS A 96 18.18 25.90 -23.08
N VAL A 97 17.43 26.43 -22.12
CA VAL A 97 16.57 27.59 -22.29
C VAL A 97 16.89 28.53 -21.14
N GLU A 98 17.30 29.75 -21.46
CA GLU A 98 17.50 30.81 -20.47
C GLU A 98 16.12 31.33 -20.03
N PRO A 99 15.72 31.16 -18.75
CA PRO A 99 14.43 31.62 -18.29
C PRO A 99 14.43 33.14 -18.17
N VAL A 100 13.52 33.81 -18.87
CA VAL A 100 13.27 35.24 -18.70
C VAL A 100 12.37 35.43 -17.48
N VAL A 101 12.97 35.78 -16.35
CA VAL A 101 12.24 36.16 -15.15
C VAL A 101 11.72 37.59 -15.33
N LYS A 102 10.39 37.76 -15.38
CA LYS A 102 9.77 39.09 -15.39
C LYS A 102 9.90 39.67 -13.96
N GLU A 103 10.99 40.39 -13.69
CA GLU A 103 11.28 40.96 -12.37
C GLU A 103 10.41 42.17 -12.01
N HIS A 104 9.69 42.75 -12.98
CA HIS A 104 8.78 43.86 -12.74
C HIS A 104 7.37 43.55 -13.24
N ILE A 105 6.39 44.14 -12.56
CA ILE A 105 5.00 44.17 -13.02
C ILE A 105 5.00 45.00 -14.31
N PRO A 106 4.44 44.48 -15.42
CA PRO A 106 4.34 45.25 -16.66
C PRO A 106 3.66 46.58 -16.41
N ASP A 107 4.21 47.66 -16.96
CA ASP A 107 3.53 48.94 -16.92
C ASP A 107 2.25 48.90 -17.79
N ALA A 108 1.29 49.80 -17.55
CA ALA A 108 0.01 49.82 -18.24
C ALA A 108 0.17 49.83 -19.77
N ASP A 109 1.14 50.60 -20.27
CA ASP A 109 1.46 50.68 -21.70
C ASP A 109 2.04 49.38 -22.25
N GLU A 110 2.86 48.68 -21.47
CA GLU A 110 3.45 47.40 -21.87
C GLU A 110 2.40 46.30 -21.94
N TYR A 111 1.50 46.26 -20.95
CA TYR A 111 0.38 45.33 -20.92
C TYR A 111 -0.54 45.53 -22.13
N VAL A 112 -0.87 46.78 -22.47
CA VAL A 112 -1.70 47.09 -23.63
C VAL A 112 -1.00 46.67 -24.92
N ARG A 113 0.31 46.91 -25.07
CA ARG A 113 1.08 46.46 -26.24
C ARG A 113 1.10 44.94 -26.39
N GLU A 114 1.34 44.19 -25.31
CA GLU A 114 1.35 42.73 -25.34
C GLU A 114 -0.03 42.17 -25.71
N LYS A 115 -1.09 42.76 -25.13
CA LYS A 115 -2.49 42.40 -25.43
C LYS A 115 -2.83 42.63 -26.91
N VAL A 116 -2.55 43.82 -27.45
CA VAL A 116 -2.80 44.14 -28.86
C VAL A 116 -2.02 43.22 -29.79
N LYS A 117 -0.75 42.90 -29.45
CA LYS A 117 0.07 41.96 -30.24
C LYS A 117 -0.55 40.55 -30.29
N SER A 118 -1.06 40.07 -29.15
CA SER A 118 -1.74 38.76 -29.09
C SER A 118 -3.05 38.74 -29.88
N GLU A 119 -3.87 39.79 -29.76
CA GLU A 119 -5.12 39.93 -30.51
C GLU A 119 -4.87 40.00 -32.01
N ALA A 120 -3.87 40.79 -32.45
CA ALA A 120 -3.46 40.90 -33.84
C ALA A 120 -3.00 39.56 -34.43
N SER A 121 -2.30 38.72 -33.66
CA SER A 121 -1.87 37.39 -34.12
C SER A 121 -3.04 36.44 -34.38
N THR A 122 -4.20 36.68 -33.78
CA THR A 122 -5.42 35.85 -33.93
C THR A 122 -6.46 36.51 -34.83
N PHE A 123 -6.14 37.64 -35.44
CA PHE A 123 -7.09 38.42 -36.21
C PHE A 123 -7.43 37.75 -37.55
N ASP A 124 -8.72 37.68 -37.87
CA ASP A 124 -9.23 37.11 -39.13
C ASP A 124 -9.04 38.08 -40.29
N HIS A 125 -8.15 37.73 -41.23
CA HIS A 125 -7.81 38.57 -42.37
C HIS A 125 -8.98 38.78 -43.36
N ASN A 126 -10.03 37.94 -43.33
CA ASN A 126 -11.20 38.14 -44.18
C ASN A 126 -12.03 39.36 -43.77
N LYS A 127 -11.80 39.89 -42.57
CA LYS A 127 -12.42 41.13 -42.07
C LYS A 127 -11.68 42.38 -42.52
N LEU A 128 -10.56 42.26 -43.22
CA LEU A 128 -9.85 43.39 -43.81
C LEU A 128 -10.57 43.85 -45.07
N ASN A 129 -10.77 45.16 -45.21
CA ASN A 129 -11.26 45.73 -46.46
C ASN A 129 -10.21 45.51 -47.56
N HIS A 130 -10.62 44.96 -48.69
CA HIS A 130 -9.75 44.88 -49.85
C HIS A 130 -9.55 46.27 -50.45
N VAL A 131 -8.29 46.68 -50.61
CA VAL A 131 -7.92 47.89 -51.33
C VAL A 131 -7.08 47.46 -52.52
N GLU A 132 -7.55 47.78 -53.72
CA GLU A 132 -6.79 47.52 -54.96
C GLU A 132 -5.66 48.55 -55.06
N PRO A 133 -4.38 48.13 -55.13
CA PRO A 133 -3.27 49.08 -55.13
C PRO A 133 -3.18 49.83 -56.48
N GLU A 134 -3.18 51.16 -56.42
CA GLU A 134 -2.85 51.99 -57.59
C GLU A 134 -1.36 51.91 -57.90
N VAL A 135 -0.98 51.04 -58.83
CA VAL A 135 0.38 50.98 -59.36
C VAL A 135 0.55 52.07 -60.43
N LYS A 136 1.16 53.19 -60.04
CA LYS A 136 1.53 54.26 -60.99
C LYS A 136 2.68 53.77 -61.89
N ASN A 137 2.33 53.27 -63.06
CA ASN A 137 3.30 52.72 -64.04
C ASN A 137 3.91 53.75 -64.98
N GLU A 138 3.64 55.06 -64.81
CA GLU A 138 4.16 56.08 -65.72
C GLU A 138 5.13 57.02 -65.01
N VAL A 139 6.42 56.85 -65.32
CA VAL A 139 7.42 57.92 -65.17
C VAL A 139 7.13 58.94 -66.25
N VAL A 140 6.45 60.03 -65.90
CA VAL A 140 6.30 61.19 -66.80
C VAL A 140 7.68 61.85 -66.91
N VAL A 141 8.42 61.51 -67.97
CA VAL A 141 9.62 62.25 -68.36
C VAL A 141 9.17 63.51 -69.11
N THR A 142 9.05 64.64 -68.40
CA THR A 142 9.02 65.95 -69.05
C THR A 142 10.38 66.22 -69.67
N LYS A 143 10.47 66.16 -71.00
CA LYS A 143 11.64 66.65 -71.75
C LYS A 143 11.69 68.17 -71.64
N ASN A 144 12.85 68.67 -71.21
CA ASN A 144 13.25 70.08 -71.23
C ASN A 144 13.25 70.64 -72.66
#